data_AF-A0A9E3S7L9-F1
#
_entry.id   AF-A0A9E3S7L9-F1
#
_cell.length_a   1.000
_cell.length_b   1.000
_cell.length_c   1.000
_cell.angle_alpha   90.00
_cell.angle_beta   90.00
_cell.angle_gamma   90.00
#
_symmetry.space_group_name_H-M   'P 1'
#
loop_
_entity.id
_entity.type
_entity.pdbx_description
1 polymer ?
#
loop_
_entity_poly.entity_id
_entity_poly.type
_entity_poly.pdbx_seq_one_letter_code
_entity_poly.pdbx_strand_id
1 'polypeptide(L)'
;MAKKSSGKGSTGTRKPEEGGKESASQDHDGPTIGSLVHRNRMVRIKGSDKGGALEQLVSSASRALNLTAGEQLDLSAAVQAREAALNTQLGAGWAAPHAMLDVSNELVMVIGRSKSGIEYGRPELGRVHLIFLFISSPRNHDVYLRVLSQLANVFKDPDDPDRLERAIRADTPAKLKSALGENVRKRRIIVSRRLPQVTRALIRNLLRFADDVDAEAIILFTDVFRNPALLGSFITKKLILATRAAEIPEALSAKARGVVKLARGDFSEESAVQLALLSAGAKGLLGAGRRVVAVCGERNSDSFDVIRIETPRLMISRIFSKTAKETVLPEVFERALQLMLEMSEEGREGKPIGTVMILGDEELVRDMTQQLTINPFRGYDESERNILDPALEETVKEFSALDGAFVVSRAGVLLSAGAYLSPPAEIRVDLISGLGTRHRVSAAMTKASRALAIVLSQSTGRVTVFRNGKSVMTISPSRSRVEVPTEAGE
;
A
#
# COMPACT_ATOMS: atom_id res chain seq x y z
N MET A 1 -38.65 41.55 52.96
CA MET A 1 -39.69 42.25 52.18
C MET A 1 -39.15 42.56 50.77
N ALA A 2 -39.95 42.22 49.75
CA ALA A 2 -40.06 42.82 48.40
C ALA A 2 -38.82 43.26 47.57
N LYS A 3 -38.64 42.53 46.45
CA LYS A 3 -38.64 42.95 45.01
C LYS A 3 -37.83 44.17 44.48
N LYS A 4 -37.03 43.83 43.45
CA LYS A 4 -36.94 44.37 42.07
C LYS A 4 -36.11 45.64 41.74
N SER A 5 -35.11 45.38 40.90
CA SER A 5 -34.93 45.86 39.51
C SER A 5 -33.93 46.97 39.19
N SER A 6 -33.23 46.67 38.07
CA SER A 6 -32.72 47.55 37.00
C SER A 6 -31.24 47.98 37.05
N GLY A 7 -30.52 47.59 35.99
CA GLY A 7 -29.94 48.60 35.09
C GLY A 7 -28.43 48.75 35.01
N LYS A 8 -27.83 48.04 34.04
CA LYS A 8 -26.70 48.44 33.16
C LYS A 8 -25.33 48.86 33.75
N GLY A 9 -24.27 48.19 33.28
CA GLY A 9 -22.94 48.79 33.23
C GLY A 9 -21.78 47.85 32.89
N SER A 10 -21.27 47.98 31.66
CA SER A 10 -19.86 47.87 31.24
C SER A 10 -19.23 46.52 30.77
N THR A 11 -18.94 46.53 29.47
CA THR A 11 -17.66 46.21 28.80
C THR A 11 -17.08 44.80 28.91
N GLY A 12 -17.37 43.98 27.89
CA GLY A 12 -16.56 42.83 27.50
C GLY A 12 -16.37 42.82 25.98
N THR A 13 -15.17 43.19 25.52
CA THR A 13 -14.69 43.09 24.14
C THR A 13 -14.63 41.63 23.71
N ARG A 14 -15.43 41.25 22.69
CA ARG A 14 -15.37 39.92 22.05
C ARG A 14 -14.27 39.91 20.98
N LYS A 15 -13.31 38.99 21.11
CA LYS A 15 -12.49 38.50 19.98
C LYS A 15 -13.29 37.47 19.18
N PRO A 16 -13.09 37.37 17.86
CA PRO A 16 -13.80 36.42 17.01
C PRO A 16 -13.21 35.01 17.12
N GLU A 17 -14.08 34.01 17.07
CA GLU A 17 -13.74 32.58 16.96
C GLU A 17 -13.10 32.31 15.58
N GLU A 18 -11.85 31.85 15.58
CA GLU A 18 -11.20 31.28 14.40
C GLU A 18 -11.70 29.86 14.18
N GLY A 19 -12.34 29.65 13.03
CA GLY A 19 -12.75 28.33 12.55
C GLY A 19 -11.53 27.45 12.25
N GLY A 20 -11.47 26.30 12.93
CA GLY A 20 -10.52 25.25 12.63
C GLY A 20 -10.71 24.74 11.21
N LYS A 21 -9.67 24.87 10.39
CA LYS A 21 -9.51 24.13 9.14
C LYS A 21 -9.27 22.66 9.48
N GLU A 22 -10.26 21.82 9.20
CA GLU A 22 -10.06 20.38 9.05
C GLU A 22 -9.06 20.14 7.90
N SER A 23 -7.85 19.72 8.25
CA SER A 23 -6.86 19.24 7.30
C SER A 23 -7.26 17.85 6.83
N ALA A 24 -7.81 17.75 5.63
CA ALA A 24 -8.10 16.48 4.96
C ALA A 24 -6.80 15.71 4.71
N SER A 25 -6.62 14.61 5.45
CA SER A 25 -5.62 13.57 5.17
C SER A 25 -6.03 12.82 3.90
N GLN A 26 -5.18 12.85 2.88
CA GLN A 26 -5.42 12.21 1.59
C GLN A 26 -5.18 10.69 1.68
N ASP A 27 -6.24 9.90 1.48
CA ASP A 27 -6.20 8.45 1.25
C ASP A 27 -5.82 8.17 -0.21
N HIS A 28 -4.75 7.42 -0.46
CA HIS A 28 -4.35 6.95 -1.80
C HIS A 28 -5.03 5.62 -2.20
N ASP A 29 -6.37 5.57 -2.15
CA ASP A 29 -7.14 4.60 -2.94
C ASP A 29 -7.80 5.37 -4.09
N GLY A 30 -7.30 5.18 -5.32
CA GLY A 30 -7.89 5.80 -6.51
C GLY A 30 -9.35 5.39 -6.72
N PRO A 31 -10.14 6.13 -7.50
CA PRO A 31 -11.58 5.91 -7.64
C PRO A 31 -11.90 4.52 -8.23
N THR A 32 -12.86 3.82 -7.62
CA THR A 32 -13.46 2.59 -8.17
C THR A 32 -14.45 2.93 -9.29
N ILE A 33 -14.73 2.01 -10.23
CA ILE A 33 -15.65 2.24 -11.37
C ILE A 33 -16.99 2.85 -10.95
N GLY A 34 -17.62 2.33 -9.91
CA GLY A 34 -18.93 2.82 -9.49
C GLY A 34 -18.88 3.98 -8.50
N SER A 35 -17.73 4.33 -7.91
CA SER A 35 -17.53 5.68 -7.35
C SER A 35 -17.69 6.75 -8.45
N LEU A 36 -17.31 6.43 -9.70
CA LEU A 36 -17.48 7.30 -10.86
C LEU A 36 -18.91 7.29 -11.44
N VAL A 37 -19.72 6.25 -11.14
CA VAL A 37 -21.12 6.15 -11.57
C VAL A 37 -21.98 7.13 -10.75
N HIS A 38 -22.38 8.24 -11.39
CA HIS A 38 -23.20 9.28 -10.77
C HIS A 38 -24.55 9.45 -11.47
N ARG A 39 -25.62 9.76 -10.72
CA ARG A 39 -26.98 9.92 -11.27
C ARG A 39 -27.04 11.00 -12.36
N ASN A 40 -26.33 12.11 -12.16
CA ASN A 40 -26.31 13.23 -13.10
C ASN A 40 -25.40 12.99 -14.32
N ARG A 41 -24.77 11.82 -14.41
CA ARG A 41 -23.84 11.42 -15.49
C ARG A 41 -24.27 10.11 -16.16
N MET A 42 -25.55 9.78 -16.10
CA MET A 42 -26.14 8.62 -16.78
C MET A 42 -27.21 9.08 -17.77
N VAL A 43 -26.99 8.81 -19.05
CA VAL A 43 -27.82 9.29 -20.16
C VAL A 43 -28.50 8.11 -20.82
N ARG A 44 -29.82 8.22 -21.04
CA ARG A 44 -30.52 7.32 -21.95
C ARG A 44 -30.33 7.85 -23.37
N ILE A 45 -29.56 7.13 -24.18
CA ILE A 45 -29.29 7.51 -25.57
C ILE A 45 -30.57 7.31 -26.38
N LYS A 46 -30.94 8.34 -27.15
CA LYS A 46 -31.97 8.27 -28.19
C LYS A 46 -31.28 8.08 -29.54
N GLY A 47 -31.86 7.28 -30.43
CA GLY A 47 -31.27 6.95 -31.71
C GLY A 47 -30.40 5.69 -31.67
N SER A 48 -29.81 5.36 -32.82
CA SER A 48 -29.06 4.13 -33.04
C SER A 48 -27.72 4.35 -33.76
N ASP A 49 -27.33 5.60 -34.02
CA ASP A 49 -26.05 5.95 -34.64
C ASP A 49 -25.02 6.44 -33.61
N LYS A 50 -23.75 6.25 -33.94
CA LYS A 50 -22.61 6.58 -33.08
C LYS A 50 -22.45 8.08 -32.82
N GLY A 51 -22.61 8.91 -33.86
CA GLY A 51 -22.40 10.36 -33.77
C GLY A 51 -23.36 11.00 -32.78
N GLY A 52 -24.65 10.76 -32.97
CA GLY A 52 -25.70 11.25 -32.08
C GLY A 52 -25.59 10.71 -30.65
N ALA A 53 -25.05 9.50 -30.47
CA ALA A 53 -24.77 8.96 -29.13
C ALA A 53 -23.65 9.72 -28.41
N LEU A 54 -22.55 10.03 -29.12
CA LEU A 54 -21.42 10.77 -28.56
C LEU A 54 -21.79 12.22 -28.26
N GLU A 55 -22.57 12.88 -29.12
CA GLU A 55 -23.08 14.24 -28.86
C GLU A 55 -23.94 14.32 -27.59
N GLN A 56 -24.82 13.35 -27.37
CA GLN A 56 -25.62 13.26 -26.15
C GLN A 56 -24.76 13.06 -24.89
N LEU A 57 -23.65 12.33 -25.00
CA LEU A 57 -22.70 12.13 -23.90
C LEU A 57 -21.91 13.39 -23.59
N VAL A 58 -21.39 14.07 -24.62
CA VAL A 58 -20.69 15.36 -24.50
C VAL A 58 -21.60 16.39 -23.86
N SER A 59 -22.84 16.53 -24.33
CA SER A 59 -23.81 17.46 -23.73
C SER A 59 -24.08 17.16 -22.25
N SER A 60 -24.13 15.88 -21.86
CA SER A 60 -24.26 15.52 -20.45
C SER A 60 -23.00 15.77 -19.63
N ALA A 61 -21.82 15.59 -20.22
CA ALA A 61 -20.55 15.92 -19.59
C ALA A 61 -20.43 17.43 -19.35
N SER A 62 -20.74 18.25 -20.36
CA SER A 62 -20.71 19.71 -20.28
C SER A 62 -21.59 20.23 -19.15
N ARG A 63 -22.82 19.70 -19.01
CA ARG A 63 -23.70 20.06 -17.88
C ARG A 63 -23.17 19.58 -16.53
N ALA A 64 -22.54 18.42 -16.48
CA ALA A 64 -22.03 17.87 -15.22
C ALA A 64 -20.77 18.60 -14.71
N LEU A 65 -19.97 19.14 -15.63
CA LEU A 65 -18.73 19.86 -15.34
C LEU A 65 -18.89 21.39 -15.40
N ASN A 66 -20.09 21.89 -15.68
CA ASN A 66 -20.37 23.31 -15.90
C ASN A 66 -19.44 23.96 -16.94
N LEU A 67 -19.18 23.24 -18.04
CA LEU A 67 -18.31 23.73 -19.11
C LEU A 67 -18.92 24.95 -19.82
N THR A 68 -18.05 25.87 -20.22
CA THR A 68 -18.38 26.96 -21.14
C THR A 68 -18.70 26.42 -22.53
N ALA A 69 -19.31 27.26 -23.38
CA ALA A 69 -19.58 26.90 -24.78
C ALA A 69 -18.29 26.54 -25.55
N GLY A 70 -17.17 27.24 -25.27
CA GLY A 70 -15.87 26.94 -25.85
C GLY A 70 -15.35 25.57 -25.43
N GLU A 71 -15.32 25.29 -24.12
CA GLU A 71 -14.86 24.00 -23.59
C GLU A 71 -15.74 22.82 -24.03
N GLN A 72 -17.04 23.06 -24.24
CA GLN A 72 -17.93 22.05 -24.83
C GLN A 72 -17.55 21.74 -26.28
N LEU A 73 -17.21 22.76 -27.08
CA LEU A 73 -16.72 22.55 -28.45
C LEU A 73 -15.40 21.76 -28.44
N ASP A 74 -14.47 22.13 -27.56
CA ASP A 74 -13.17 21.45 -27.42
C ASP A 74 -13.34 19.98 -27.02
N LEU A 75 -14.21 19.70 -26.04
CA LEU A 75 -14.54 18.34 -25.64
C LEU A 75 -15.14 17.54 -26.81
N SER A 76 -16.08 18.12 -27.55
CA SER A 76 -16.70 17.46 -28.70
C SER A 76 -15.65 17.12 -29.77
N ALA A 77 -14.78 18.07 -30.11
CA ALA A 77 -13.71 17.88 -31.07
C ALA A 77 -12.72 16.80 -30.62
N ALA A 78 -12.32 16.81 -29.34
CA ALA A 78 -11.40 15.83 -28.78
C ALA A 78 -11.97 14.40 -28.81
N VAL A 79 -13.25 14.22 -28.45
CA VAL A 79 -13.93 12.92 -28.53
C VAL A 79 -14.02 12.43 -29.97
N GLN A 80 -14.42 13.29 -30.90
CA GLN A 80 -14.54 12.94 -32.32
C GLN A 80 -13.19 12.58 -32.94
N ALA A 81 -12.14 13.37 -32.68
CA ALA A 81 -10.79 13.10 -33.17
C ALA A 81 -10.26 11.76 -32.64
N ARG A 82 -10.46 11.48 -31.34
CA ARG A 82 -10.04 10.21 -30.76
C ARG A 82 -10.77 9.02 -31.37
N GLU A 83 -12.06 9.16 -31.61
CA GLU A 83 -12.90 8.10 -32.13
C GLU A 83 -12.66 7.83 -33.63
N ALA A 84 -12.33 8.87 -34.39
CA ALA A 84 -11.94 8.76 -35.80
C ALA A 84 -10.57 8.06 -35.97
N ALA A 85 -9.64 8.30 -35.03
CA ALA A 85 -8.32 7.67 -35.05
C ALA A 85 -8.39 6.15 -34.82
N LEU A 86 -9.21 5.70 -33.85
CA LEU A 86 -9.43 4.29 -33.59
C LEU A 86 -10.76 4.06 -32.89
N ASN A 87 -11.57 3.15 -33.46
CA ASN A 87 -12.85 2.74 -32.89
C ASN A 87 -12.69 2.25 -31.44
N THR A 88 -13.51 2.77 -30.53
CA THR A 88 -13.43 2.49 -29.08
C THR A 88 -14.42 1.42 -28.59
N GLN A 89 -15.00 0.63 -29.50
CA GLN A 89 -15.70 -0.61 -29.14
C GLN A 89 -14.69 -1.67 -28.71
N LEU A 90 -14.58 -1.88 -27.39
CA LEU A 90 -13.58 -2.77 -26.78
C LEU A 90 -14.08 -4.21 -26.60
N GLY A 91 -15.38 -4.44 -26.75
CA GLY A 91 -15.99 -5.77 -26.65
C GLY A 91 -17.43 -5.77 -27.15
N ALA A 92 -18.06 -6.94 -27.13
CA ALA A 92 -19.47 -7.07 -27.49
C ALA A 92 -20.34 -6.23 -26.54
N GLY A 93 -21.23 -5.39 -27.09
CA GLY A 93 -22.21 -4.64 -26.30
C GLY A 93 -21.72 -3.38 -25.57
N TRP A 94 -20.44 -3.01 -25.59
CA TRP A 94 -19.94 -1.81 -24.91
C TRP A 94 -18.74 -1.11 -25.58
N ALA A 95 -18.60 0.19 -25.31
CA ALA A 95 -17.50 1.03 -25.81
C ALA A 95 -16.99 2.00 -24.72
N ALA A 96 -15.74 2.46 -24.87
CA ALA A 96 -15.09 3.38 -23.92
C ALA A 96 -14.34 4.52 -24.64
N PRO A 97 -15.07 5.50 -25.21
CA PRO A 97 -14.47 6.70 -25.76
C PRO A 97 -13.83 7.53 -24.65
N HIS A 98 -12.79 8.28 -24.99
CA HIS A 98 -12.09 9.14 -24.04
C HIS A 98 -11.62 10.43 -24.70
N ALA A 99 -11.52 11.50 -23.91
CA ALA A 99 -10.91 12.76 -24.28
C ALA A 99 -9.94 13.23 -23.19
N MET A 100 -8.81 13.80 -23.62
CA MET A 100 -7.89 14.50 -22.74
C MET A 100 -8.19 15.99 -22.77
N LEU A 101 -8.70 16.53 -21.67
CA LEU A 101 -9.06 17.95 -21.55
C LEU A 101 -8.87 18.39 -20.10
N ASP A 102 -8.10 19.46 -19.86
CA ASP A 102 -7.79 19.96 -18.50
C ASP A 102 -8.90 20.84 -17.94
N VAL A 103 -10.09 20.25 -17.77
CA VAL A 103 -11.31 20.92 -17.26
C VAL A 103 -11.73 20.40 -15.87
N SER A 104 -10.99 19.43 -15.32
CA SER A 104 -11.25 18.82 -14.02
C SER A 104 -9.97 18.23 -13.43
N ASN A 105 -9.80 18.40 -12.11
CA ASN A 105 -8.74 17.74 -11.36
C ASN A 105 -9.03 16.26 -11.06
N GLU A 106 -10.25 15.80 -11.31
CA GLU A 106 -10.68 14.40 -11.14
C GLU A 106 -10.98 13.74 -12.49
N LEU A 107 -10.87 12.41 -12.54
CA LEU A 107 -11.36 11.60 -13.66
C LEU A 107 -12.88 11.62 -13.70
N VAL A 108 -13.45 11.97 -14.86
CA VAL A 108 -14.90 12.06 -15.04
C VAL A 108 -15.37 10.95 -15.97
N MET A 109 -16.45 10.26 -15.61
CA MET A 109 -17.10 9.25 -16.43
C MET A 109 -18.57 9.59 -16.66
N VAL A 110 -18.99 9.57 -17.92
CA VAL A 110 -20.39 9.72 -18.35
C VAL A 110 -20.83 8.44 -19.06
N ILE A 111 -22.01 7.94 -18.70
CA ILE A 111 -22.48 6.64 -19.13
C ILE A 111 -23.70 6.80 -20.03
N GLY A 112 -23.55 6.40 -21.28
CA GLY A 112 -24.62 6.30 -22.25
C GLY A 112 -25.21 4.90 -22.25
N ARG A 113 -26.54 4.80 -22.22
CA ARG A 113 -27.26 3.53 -22.31
C ARG A 113 -28.30 3.55 -23.42
N SER A 114 -28.21 2.60 -24.35
CA SER A 114 -29.19 2.35 -25.40
C SER A 114 -29.80 0.95 -25.26
N LYS A 115 -31.13 0.88 -25.11
CA LYS A 115 -31.83 -0.43 -25.07
C LYS A 115 -31.87 -1.09 -26.44
N SER A 116 -32.05 -0.32 -27.50
CA SER A 116 -32.08 -0.79 -28.90
C SER A 116 -30.69 -1.10 -29.46
N GLY A 117 -29.64 -0.60 -28.81
CA GLY A 117 -28.25 -0.70 -29.28
C GLY A 117 -27.91 0.36 -30.32
N ILE A 118 -26.61 0.58 -30.49
CA ILE A 118 -26.01 1.61 -31.34
C ILE A 118 -25.09 0.93 -32.34
N GLU A 119 -25.21 1.30 -33.61
CA GLU A 119 -24.22 0.97 -34.64
C GLU A 119 -22.95 1.78 -34.37
N TYR A 120 -21.91 1.10 -33.90
CA TYR A 120 -20.70 1.75 -33.39
C TYR A 120 -19.46 1.55 -34.28
N GLY A 121 -19.59 0.79 -35.37
CA GLY A 121 -18.57 0.66 -36.42
C GLY A 121 -17.75 -0.64 -36.40
N ARG A 122 -18.12 -1.63 -35.58
CA ARG A 122 -17.57 -3.01 -35.62
C ARG A 122 -18.70 -4.05 -35.68
N PRO A 123 -19.24 -4.36 -36.88
CA PRO A 123 -20.37 -5.28 -37.03
C PRO A 123 -20.15 -6.66 -36.41
N GLU A 124 -18.90 -7.14 -36.40
CA GLU A 124 -18.47 -8.43 -35.85
C GLU A 124 -18.63 -8.53 -34.33
N LEU A 125 -18.60 -7.40 -33.62
CA LEU A 125 -18.83 -7.32 -32.17
C LEU A 125 -20.28 -6.95 -31.81
N GLY A 126 -21.15 -6.81 -32.81
CA GLY A 126 -22.55 -6.45 -32.64
C GLY A 126 -22.78 -5.00 -32.19
N ARG A 127 -24.03 -4.70 -31.83
CA ARG A 127 -24.45 -3.35 -31.40
C ARG A 127 -23.90 -3.01 -30.01
N VAL A 128 -23.58 -1.73 -29.81
CA VAL A 128 -23.16 -1.20 -28.51
C VAL A 128 -24.38 -0.72 -27.71
N HIS A 129 -24.51 -1.18 -26.49
CA HIS A 129 -25.62 -0.82 -25.59
C HIS A 129 -25.17 0.07 -24.44
N LEU A 130 -23.90 0.02 -24.05
CA LEU A 130 -23.30 0.85 -23.02
C LEU A 130 -22.08 1.61 -23.56
N ILE A 131 -22.01 2.92 -23.32
CA ILE A 131 -20.86 3.75 -23.69
C ILE A 131 -20.34 4.44 -22.43
N PHE A 132 -19.06 4.26 -22.12
CA PHE A 132 -18.39 4.88 -20.97
C PHE A 132 -17.45 5.99 -21.47
N LEU A 133 -17.95 7.21 -21.57
CA LEU A 133 -17.15 8.37 -21.97
C LEU A 133 -16.29 8.84 -20.80
N PHE A 134 -14.97 8.80 -20.97
CA PHE A 134 -13.99 9.29 -20.00
C PHE A 134 -13.47 10.67 -20.38
N ILE A 135 -13.36 11.56 -19.39
CA ILE A 135 -12.72 12.87 -19.53
C ILE A 135 -11.63 12.93 -18.46
N SER A 136 -10.39 13.05 -18.91
CA SER A 136 -9.21 13.03 -18.05
C SER A 136 -8.31 14.21 -18.38
N SER A 137 -7.59 14.72 -17.40
CA SER A 137 -6.41 15.56 -17.62
C SER A 137 -5.15 14.67 -17.75
N PRO A 138 -4.01 15.19 -18.25
CA PRO A 138 -2.76 14.44 -18.31
C PRO A 138 -2.31 13.89 -16.94
N ARG A 139 -2.64 14.59 -15.85
CA ARG A 139 -2.33 14.20 -14.46
C ARG A 139 -3.06 12.92 -14.01
N ASN A 140 -4.18 12.58 -14.64
CA ASN A 140 -5.04 11.46 -14.27
C ASN A 140 -4.98 10.28 -15.26
N HIS A 141 -4.01 10.29 -16.18
CA HIS A 141 -3.92 9.28 -17.24
C HIS A 141 -3.81 7.85 -16.69
N ASP A 142 -2.98 7.64 -15.65
CA ASP A 142 -2.81 6.34 -15.02
C ASP A 142 -4.08 5.85 -14.30
N VAL A 143 -4.85 6.79 -13.73
CA VAL A 143 -6.14 6.50 -13.10
C VAL A 143 -7.15 6.05 -14.15
N TYR A 144 -7.20 6.74 -15.30
CA TYR A 144 -8.04 6.35 -16.44
C TYR A 144 -7.70 4.93 -16.92
N LEU A 145 -6.42 4.63 -17.15
CA LEU A 145 -5.99 3.30 -17.62
C LEU A 145 -6.38 2.21 -16.62
N ARG A 146 -6.21 2.47 -15.32
CA ARG A 146 -6.62 1.54 -14.25
C ARG A 146 -8.12 1.26 -14.28
N VAL A 147 -8.96 2.30 -14.38
CA VAL A 147 -10.43 2.16 -14.42
C VAL A 147 -10.87 1.43 -15.70
N LEU A 148 -10.21 1.71 -16.83
CA LEU A 148 -10.48 1.01 -18.08
C LEU A 148 -10.16 -0.48 -17.99
N SER A 149 -9.01 -0.84 -17.41
CA SER A 149 -8.65 -2.25 -17.17
C SER A 149 -9.66 -2.94 -16.25
N GLN A 150 -10.13 -2.25 -15.20
CA GLN A 150 -11.19 -2.78 -14.34
C GLN A 150 -12.49 -3.05 -15.12
N LEU A 151 -12.94 -2.11 -15.97
CA LEU A 151 -14.17 -2.29 -16.77
C LEU A 151 -14.04 -3.45 -17.75
N ALA A 152 -12.90 -3.55 -18.43
CA ALA A 152 -12.61 -4.64 -19.34
C ALA A 152 -12.65 -6.00 -18.63
N ASN A 153 -12.06 -6.10 -17.44
CA ASN A 153 -12.09 -7.33 -16.64
C ASN A 153 -13.50 -7.67 -16.15
N VAL A 154 -14.28 -6.68 -15.74
CA VAL A 154 -15.66 -6.88 -15.26
C VAL A 154 -16.53 -7.52 -16.34
N PHE A 155 -16.40 -7.08 -17.61
CA PHE A 155 -17.20 -7.61 -18.72
C PHE A 155 -16.60 -8.84 -19.41
N LYS A 156 -15.34 -9.20 -19.13
CA LYS A 156 -14.68 -10.41 -19.64
C LYS A 156 -14.65 -11.56 -18.62
N ASP A 157 -15.20 -11.35 -17.43
CA ASP A 157 -15.24 -12.31 -16.32
C ASP A 157 -15.98 -13.61 -16.74
N PRO A 158 -15.26 -14.74 -16.92
CA PRO A 158 -15.88 -15.98 -17.37
C PRO A 158 -16.83 -16.58 -16.32
N ASP A 159 -16.69 -16.18 -15.05
CA ASP A 159 -17.52 -16.67 -13.94
C ASP A 159 -18.90 -15.98 -13.88
N ASP A 160 -19.15 -14.93 -14.68
CA ASP A 160 -20.42 -14.18 -14.68
C ASP A 160 -20.81 -13.68 -16.09
N PRO A 161 -21.17 -14.60 -17.01
CA PRO A 161 -21.45 -14.28 -18.42
C PRO A 161 -22.64 -13.33 -18.60
N ASP A 162 -23.62 -13.35 -17.69
CA ASP A 162 -24.84 -12.53 -17.76
C ASP A 162 -24.62 -11.08 -17.28
N ARG A 163 -23.41 -10.74 -16.81
CA ARG A 163 -23.14 -9.44 -16.18
C ARG A 163 -23.42 -8.26 -17.10
N LEU A 164 -22.99 -8.36 -18.36
CA LEU A 164 -23.20 -7.33 -19.36
C LEU A 164 -24.69 -7.11 -19.61
N GLU A 165 -25.48 -8.17 -19.74
CA GLU A 165 -26.92 -8.08 -19.97
C GLU A 165 -27.63 -7.38 -18.79
N ARG A 166 -27.23 -7.71 -17.56
CA ARG A 166 -27.74 -7.01 -16.36
C ARG A 166 -27.36 -5.54 -16.37
N ALA A 167 -26.14 -5.18 -16.80
CA ALA A 167 -25.70 -3.79 -16.90
C ALA A 167 -26.49 -3.01 -17.97
N ILE A 168 -26.81 -3.64 -19.10
CA ILE A 168 -27.65 -3.04 -20.17
C ILE A 168 -29.06 -2.75 -19.66
N ARG A 169 -29.62 -3.66 -18.84
CA ARG A 169 -30.95 -3.50 -18.26
C ARG A 169 -31.01 -2.46 -17.14
N ALA A 170 -29.87 -2.16 -16.50
CA ALA A 170 -29.80 -1.20 -15.40
C ALA A 170 -30.19 0.22 -15.81
N ASP A 171 -31.36 0.66 -15.37
CA ASP A 171 -31.94 1.98 -15.65
C ASP A 171 -31.71 3.02 -14.57
N THR A 172 -31.00 2.64 -13.50
CA THR A 172 -30.63 3.52 -12.41
C THR A 172 -29.15 3.34 -12.07
N PRO A 173 -28.49 4.38 -11.51
CA PRO A 173 -27.11 4.28 -11.04
C PRO A 173 -26.90 3.11 -10.06
N ALA A 174 -27.84 2.89 -9.15
CA ALA A 174 -27.76 1.81 -8.17
C ALA A 174 -27.75 0.42 -8.82
N LYS A 175 -28.64 0.19 -9.81
CA LYS A 175 -28.66 -1.07 -10.58
C LYS A 175 -27.40 -1.22 -11.43
N LEU A 176 -26.89 -0.13 -12.01
CA LEU A 176 -25.70 -0.19 -12.85
C LEU A 176 -24.46 -0.46 -12.02
N LYS A 177 -24.28 0.23 -10.88
CA LYS A 177 -23.26 -0.11 -9.88
C LYS A 177 -23.36 -1.58 -9.50
N SER A 178 -24.57 -2.09 -9.22
CA SER A 178 -24.77 -3.51 -8.93
C SER A 178 -24.30 -4.45 -10.03
N ALA A 179 -24.60 -4.12 -11.29
CA ALA A 179 -24.21 -4.93 -12.43
C ALA A 179 -22.70 -4.84 -12.72
N LEU A 180 -22.07 -3.68 -12.50
CA LEU A 180 -20.62 -3.48 -12.65
C LEU A 180 -19.80 -4.06 -11.48
N GLY A 181 -20.43 -4.85 -10.61
CA GLY A 181 -19.77 -5.48 -9.46
C GLY A 181 -19.76 -4.62 -8.19
N GLU A 182 -20.20 -3.36 -8.24
CA GLU A 182 -20.28 -2.44 -7.09
C GLU A 182 -21.48 -2.64 -6.15
N ASN A 183 -22.32 -3.65 -6.38
CA ASN A 183 -23.23 -4.14 -5.32
C ASN A 183 -23.38 -5.67 -5.20
N VAL A 184 -22.61 -6.50 -5.93
CA VAL A 184 -22.48 -7.95 -5.60
C VAL A 184 -21.03 -8.48 -5.72
N ARG A 185 -20.02 -7.61 -5.76
CA ARG A 185 -18.79 -7.85 -4.99
C ARG A 185 -18.53 -6.65 -4.05
N LYS A 186 -19.52 -6.24 -3.26
CA LYS A 186 -19.50 -6.82 -1.90
C LYS A 186 -19.12 -8.30 -1.97
N ARG A 187 -17.80 -8.62 -1.93
CA ARG A 187 -17.41 -9.47 -0.78
C ARG A 187 -18.11 -8.73 0.32
N ARG A 188 -19.22 -9.30 0.78
CA ARG A 188 -19.93 -8.76 1.91
C ARG A 188 -18.76 -8.64 2.89
N ILE A 189 -18.31 -7.41 3.13
CA ILE A 189 -18.06 -7.03 4.49
C ILE A 189 -19.46 -7.17 5.08
N ILE A 190 -19.87 -8.43 5.33
CA ILE A 190 -20.36 -8.75 6.63
C ILE A 190 -19.18 -8.24 7.44
N VAL A 191 -19.24 -6.98 7.87
CA VAL A 191 -18.57 -6.64 9.11
C VAL A 191 -19.21 -7.66 10.00
N SER A 192 -18.44 -8.70 10.25
CA SER A 192 -18.73 -9.80 11.12
C SER A 192 -19.45 -9.30 12.36
N ARG A 193 -20.74 -8.93 12.40
CA ARG A 193 -21.36 -8.55 13.70
C ARG A 193 -21.11 -9.70 14.69
N ARG A 194 -20.88 -10.90 14.17
CA ARG A 194 -20.35 -12.06 14.89
C ARG A 194 -19.16 -12.68 14.15
N LEU A 195 -18.08 -13.01 14.85
CA LEU A 195 -16.95 -13.73 14.27
C LEU A 195 -17.39 -15.07 13.63
N PRO A 196 -16.79 -15.50 12.50
CA PRO A 196 -17.02 -16.83 11.92
C PRO A 196 -16.86 -17.97 12.94
N GLN A 197 -17.50 -19.11 12.69
CA GLN A 197 -17.44 -20.26 13.63
C GLN A 197 -16.00 -20.74 13.85
N VAL A 198 -15.21 -20.86 12.78
CA VAL A 198 -13.79 -21.27 12.83
C VAL A 198 -12.99 -20.26 13.65
N THR A 199 -13.03 -18.97 13.30
CA THR A 199 -12.41 -17.88 14.09
C THR A 199 -12.79 -17.92 15.57
N ARG A 200 -14.08 -18.07 15.89
CA ARG A 200 -14.54 -18.14 17.28
C ARG A 200 -14.02 -19.39 17.99
N ALA A 201 -13.97 -20.53 17.30
CA ALA A 201 -13.40 -21.76 17.84
C ALA A 201 -11.89 -21.63 18.08
N LEU A 202 -11.14 -21.06 17.14
CA LEU A 202 -9.70 -20.80 17.28
C LEU A 202 -9.44 -19.89 18.48
N ILE A 203 -10.05 -18.70 18.50
CA ILE A 203 -9.81 -17.71 19.56
C ILE A 203 -10.19 -18.26 20.95
N ARG A 204 -11.32 -18.99 21.08
CA ARG A 204 -11.71 -19.59 22.37
C ARG A 204 -10.70 -20.58 22.91
N ASN A 205 -10.01 -21.32 22.04
CA ASN A 205 -9.01 -22.31 22.44
C ASN A 205 -7.59 -21.75 22.45
N LEU A 206 -7.37 -20.55 21.92
CA LEU A 206 -6.06 -19.99 21.65
C LEU A 206 -5.22 -19.77 22.91
N LEU A 207 -5.83 -19.25 23.99
CA LEU A 207 -5.12 -19.04 25.25
C LEU A 207 -4.67 -20.36 25.87
N ARG A 208 -5.56 -21.37 25.88
CA ARG A 208 -5.22 -22.71 26.37
C ARG A 208 -4.14 -23.36 25.51
N PHE A 209 -4.29 -23.31 24.19
CA PHE A 209 -3.30 -23.84 23.26
C PHE A 209 -1.93 -23.19 23.46
N ALA A 210 -1.90 -21.87 23.62
CA ALA A 210 -0.66 -21.14 23.92
C ALA A 210 -0.04 -21.58 25.25
N ASP A 211 -0.84 -21.79 26.30
CA ASP A 211 -0.35 -22.30 27.58
C ASP A 211 0.16 -23.76 27.45
N ASP A 212 -0.54 -24.64 26.73
CA ASP A 212 -0.16 -26.05 26.48
C ASP A 212 1.17 -26.15 25.71
N VAL A 213 1.43 -25.21 24.80
CA VAL A 213 2.69 -25.10 24.07
C VAL A 213 3.68 -24.13 24.72
N ASP A 214 3.54 -23.79 26.00
CA ASP A 214 4.43 -22.90 26.75
C ASP A 214 4.86 -21.65 25.94
N ALA A 215 3.88 -21.01 25.31
CA ALA A 215 4.07 -19.81 24.53
C ALA A 215 4.07 -18.59 25.45
N GLU A 216 5.05 -17.71 25.29
CA GLU A 216 5.13 -16.49 26.12
C GLU A 216 4.13 -15.41 25.73
N ALA A 217 3.68 -15.46 24.48
CA ALA A 217 2.82 -14.47 23.88
C ALA A 217 2.09 -15.07 22.69
N ILE A 218 0.95 -14.45 22.38
CA ILE A 218 0.20 -14.70 21.16
C ILE A 218 0.21 -13.41 20.35
N ILE A 219 0.61 -13.48 19.08
CA ILE A 219 0.49 -12.38 18.12
C ILE A 219 -0.78 -12.57 17.31
N LEU A 220 -1.62 -11.55 17.27
CA LEU A 220 -2.88 -11.57 16.56
C LEU A 220 -2.89 -10.48 15.48
N PHE A 221 -3.03 -10.90 14.22
CA PHE A 221 -3.03 -10.00 13.06
C PHE A 221 -4.40 -9.33 12.91
N THR A 222 -4.46 -8.02 13.11
CA THR A 222 -5.73 -7.28 13.10
C THR A 222 -6.18 -6.91 11.69
N ASP A 223 -5.27 -6.81 10.73
CA ASP A 223 -5.53 -6.51 9.32
C ASP A 223 -6.19 -7.67 8.55
N VAL A 224 -6.35 -8.83 9.20
CA VAL A 224 -7.27 -9.89 8.78
C VAL A 224 -8.73 -9.40 8.82
N PHE A 225 -9.05 -8.50 9.75
CA PHE A 225 -10.40 -7.97 9.95
C PHE A 225 -10.54 -6.58 9.38
N ARG A 226 -11.62 -6.39 8.62
CA ARG A 226 -12.01 -5.06 8.13
C ARG A 226 -12.53 -4.18 9.26
N ASN A 227 -13.09 -4.80 10.30
CA ASN A 227 -13.41 -4.15 11.56
C ASN A 227 -12.76 -4.90 12.73
N PRO A 228 -11.54 -4.50 13.14
CA PRO A 228 -10.85 -5.11 14.28
C PRO A 228 -11.61 -5.03 15.60
N ALA A 229 -12.55 -4.09 15.78
CA ALA A 229 -13.29 -3.92 17.03
C ALA A 229 -14.09 -5.17 17.45
N LEU A 230 -14.41 -6.05 16.49
CA LEU A 230 -15.08 -7.34 16.73
C LEU A 230 -14.27 -8.28 17.63
N LEU A 231 -12.96 -8.09 17.71
CA LEU A 231 -12.05 -8.89 18.54
C LEU A 231 -12.05 -8.46 20.01
N GLY A 232 -12.65 -7.31 20.36
CA GLY A 232 -12.43 -6.65 21.65
C GLY A 232 -12.90 -7.38 22.90
N SER A 233 -13.77 -8.39 22.77
CA SER A 233 -14.14 -9.30 23.88
C SER A 233 -13.11 -10.40 24.12
N PHE A 234 -12.22 -10.65 23.17
CA PHE A 234 -11.22 -11.72 23.22
C PHE A 234 -9.80 -11.21 23.46
N ILE A 235 -9.55 -9.90 23.31
CA ILE A 235 -8.23 -9.31 23.58
C ILE A 235 -7.96 -9.29 25.09
N THR A 236 -6.78 -9.76 25.47
CA THR A 236 -6.28 -9.85 26.85
C THR A 236 -4.84 -9.37 26.94
N LYS A 237 -4.31 -9.22 28.15
CA LYS A 237 -2.91 -8.83 28.40
C LYS A 237 -1.87 -9.86 27.99
N LYS A 238 -2.28 -11.06 27.52
CA LYS A 238 -1.37 -12.05 26.90
C LYS A 238 -1.18 -11.83 25.39
N LEU A 239 -2.02 -11.00 24.75
CA LEU A 239 -2.06 -10.82 23.30
C LEU A 239 -1.27 -9.59 22.85
N ILE A 240 -0.45 -9.75 21.82
CA ILE A 240 0.19 -8.67 21.06
C ILE A 240 -0.60 -8.49 19.77
N LEU A 241 -1.00 -7.25 19.45
CA LEU A 241 -1.73 -6.95 18.22
C LEU A 241 -0.75 -6.51 17.13
N ALA A 242 -0.75 -7.20 16.00
CA ALA A 242 0.01 -6.80 14.82
C ALA A 242 -0.93 -6.14 13.80
N THR A 243 -0.60 -4.93 13.36
CA THR A 243 -1.45 -4.15 12.46
C THR A 243 -0.65 -3.46 11.36
N ARG A 244 -1.25 -3.31 10.18
CA ARG A 244 -0.79 -2.38 9.13
C ARG A 244 -1.58 -1.07 9.11
N ALA A 245 -2.65 -0.98 9.91
CA ALA A 245 -3.45 0.23 10.00
C ALA A 245 -2.67 1.34 10.71
N ALA A 246 -2.88 2.59 10.28
CA ALA A 246 -2.29 3.77 10.91
C ALA A 246 -2.65 3.84 12.41
N GLU A 247 -3.88 3.44 12.74
CA GLU A 247 -4.41 3.41 14.09
C GLU A 247 -5.15 2.11 14.39
N ILE A 248 -5.10 1.67 15.66
CA ILE A 248 -5.95 0.60 16.19
C ILE A 248 -6.95 1.27 17.13
N PRO A 249 -8.23 0.84 17.12
CA PRO A 249 -9.20 1.30 18.11
C PRO A 249 -8.65 1.21 19.54
N GLU A 250 -8.73 2.30 20.29
CA GLU A 250 -8.19 2.43 21.65
C GLU A 250 -8.70 1.32 22.59
N ALA A 251 -9.97 0.93 22.42
CA ALA A 251 -10.60 -0.15 23.16
C ALA A 251 -9.88 -1.52 23.03
N LEU A 252 -9.16 -1.75 21.92
CA LEU A 252 -8.35 -2.95 21.70
C LEU A 252 -6.94 -2.78 22.24
N SER A 253 -6.28 -1.66 21.92
CA SER A 253 -4.90 -1.41 22.31
C SER A 253 -4.73 -1.38 23.83
N ALA A 254 -5.69 -0.79 24.56
CA ALA A 254 -5.68 -0.72 26.02
C ALA A 254 -5.73 -2.10 26.70
N LYS A 255 -6.39 -3.09 26.07
CA LYS A 255 -6.53 -4.46 26.62
C LYS A 255 -5.37 -5.38 26.26
N ALA A 256 -4.66 -5.09 25.18
CA ALA A 256 -3.54 -5.89 24.71
C ALA A 256 -2.29 -5.73 25.61
N ARG A 257 -1.35 -6.67 25.47
CA ARG A 257 0.03 -6.58 25.97
C ARG A 257 0.78 -5.42 25.31
N GLY A 258 0.55 -5.25 24.01
CA GLY A 258 1.16 -4.21 23.20
C GLY A 258 0.68 -4.27 21.75
N VAL A 259 1.03 -3.24 20.99
CA VAL A 259 0.69 -3.11 19.58
C VAL A 259 1.98 -2.96 18.78
N VAL A 260 2.12 -3.76 17.73
CA VAL A 260 3.19 -3.65 16.74
C VAL A 260 2.60 -3.17 15.42
N LYS A 261 3.15 -2.07 14.91
CA LYS A 261 2.85 -1.57 13.57
C LYS A 261 3.79 -2.26 12.59
N LEU A 262 3.24 -2.89 11.58
CA LEU A 262 3.98 -3.52 10.51
C LEU A 262 4.18 -2.53 9.38
N ALA A 263 5.28 -2.68 8.64
CA ALA A 263 5.50 -1.95 7.40
C ALA A 263 4.29 -2.12 6.46
N ARG A 264 4.00 -1.06 5.70
CA ARG A 264 2.99 -1.13 4.65
C ARG A 264 3.47 -2.08 3.56
N GLY A 265 2.51 -2.76 2.95
CA GLY A 265 2.78 -3.64 1.82
C GLY A 265 2.09 -4.98 1.86
N ASP A 266 2.18 -5.70 0.75
CA ASP A 266 1.65 -7.03 0.55
C ASP A 266 2.80 -8.05 0.64
N PHE A 267 3.05 -8.51 1.87
CA PHE A 267 4.00 -9.59 2.18
C PHE A 267 3.32 -10.96 2.26
N SER A 268 4.10 -12.03 2.08
CA SER A 268 3.63 -13.37 2.43
C SER A 268 3.28 -13.46 3.93
N GLU A 269 2.41 -14.40 4.31
CA GLU A 269 2.03 -14.59 5.72
C GLU A 269 3.24 -14.86 6.61
N GLU A 270 4.19 -15.69 6.13
CA GLU A 270 5.45 -15.95 6.81
C GLU A 270 6.27 -14.67 7.04
N SER A 271 6.40 -13.85 6.00
CA SER A 271 7.10 -12.56 6.07
C SER A 271 6.41 -11.59 7.05
N ALA A 272 5.08 -11.57 7.06
CA ALA A 272 4.29 -10.76 7.98
C ALA A 272 4.50 -11.20 9.45
N VAL A 273 4.57 -12.51 9.70
CA VAL A 273 4.88 -13.08 11.02
C VAL A 273 6.29 -12.74 11.47
N GLN A 274 7.30 -12.88 10.58
CA GLN A 274 8.67 -12.48 10.90
C GLN A 274 8.76 -10.99 11.26
N LEU A 275 8.09 -10.12 10.50
CA LEU A 275 8.01 -8.68 10.80
C LEU A 275 7.36 -8.42 12.15
N ALA A 276 6.23 -9.05 12.45
CA ALA A 276 5.55 -8.87 13.72
C ALA A 276 6.40 -9.31 14.91
N LEU A 277 7.11 -10.44 14.78
CA LEU A 277 8.04 -10.93 15.80
C LEU A 277 9.21 -9.97 16.02
N LEU A 278 9.76 -9.40 14.94
CA LEU A 278 10.82 -8.40 15.06
C LEU A 278 10.36 -7.13 15.75
N SER A 279 9.26 -6.52 15.30
CA SER A 279 8.73 -5.30 15.90
C SER A 279 8.31 -5.53 17.36
N ALA A 280 7.82 -6.73 17.69
CA ALA A 280 7.53 -7.08 19.07
C ALA A 280 8.80 -7.23 19.91
N GLY A 281 9.87 -7.81 19.34
CA GLY A 281 11.18 -7.91 19.99
C GLY A 281 11.84 -6.54 20.20
N ALA A 282 11.80 -5.66 19.21
CA ALA A 282 12.33 -4.30 19.30
C ALA A 282 11.67 -3.50 20.43
N LYS A 283 10.34 -3.60 20.56
CA LYS A 283 9.56 -3.01 21.66
C LYS A 283 9.70 -3.72 23.01
N GLY A 284 10.50 -4.78 23.10
CA GLY A 284 10.67 -5.56 24.33
C GLY A 284 9.40 -6.32 24.76
N LEU A 285 8.45 -6.55 23.85
CA LEU A 285 7.22 -7.30 24.13
C LEU A 285 7.47 -8.81 24.18
N LEU A 286 8.57 -9.29 23.57
CA LEU A 286 8.98 -10.70 23.53
C LEU A 286 10.29 -10.93 24.28
N GLY A 287 10.41 -12.11 24.89
CA GLY A 287 11.59 -12.55 25.61
C GLY A 287 12.57 -13.35 24.75
N ALA A 288 13.76 -13.60 25.30
CA ALA A 288 14.78 -14.39 24.62
C ALA A 288 14.51 -15.90 24.79
N GLY A 289 13.62 -16.45 23.97
CA GLY A 289 13.65 -17.89 23.67
C GLY A 289 12.44 -18.74 24.05
N ARG A 290 11.25 -18.13 24.20
CA ARG A 290 10.01 -18.88 24.33
C ARG A 290 9.27 -18.95 22.99
N ARG A 291 8.33 -19.90 22.90
CA ARG A 291 7.47 -20.05 21.73
C ARG A 291 6.51 -18.86 21.64
N VAL A 292 6.20 -18.44 20.43
CA VAL A 292 5.18 -17.43 20.14
C VAL A 292 4.16 -18.06 19.21
N VAL A 293 2.89 -17.90 19.54
CA VAL A 293 1.79 -18.35 18.70
C VAL A 293 1.30 -17.17 17.86
N ALA A 294 1.40 -17.24 16.54
CA ALA A 294 0.86 -16.24 15.64
C ALA A 294 -0.46 -16.74 15.05
N VAL A 295 -1.51 -15.93 15.12
CA VAL A 295 -2.81 -16.21 14.52
C VAL A 295 -3.07 -15.24 13.37
N CYS A 296 -3.19 -15.81 12.18
CA CYS A 296 -3.18 -15.09 10.90
C CYS A 296 -4.35 -15.57 10.02
N GLY A 297 -4.49 -14.90 8.88
CA GLY A 297 -5.36 -15.29 7.78
C GLY A 297 -5.22 -14.31 6.64
N GLU A 298 -5.96 -14.53 5.55
CA GLU A 298 -5.98 -13.61 4.41
C GLU A 298 -6.43 -12.21 4.87
N ARG A 299 -5.74 -11.15 4.41
CA ARG A 299 -6.10 -9.76 4.73
C ARG A 299 -7.54 -9.48 4.35
N ASN A 300 -8.23 -8.72 5.21
CA ASN A 300 -9.62 -8.35 4.99
C ASN A 300 -10.56 -9.55 4.69
N SER A 301 -10.23 -10.75 5.18
CA SER A 301 -11.10 -11.94 5.07
C SER A 301 -12.14 -12.01 6.19
N ASP A 302 -11.95 -11.26 7.27
CA ASP A 302 -12.71 -11.34 8.52
C ASP A 302 -12.67 -12.74 9.18
N SER A 303 -11.67 -13.57 8.84
CA SER A 303 -11.52 -14.94 9.33
C SER A 303 -10.07 -15.28 9.66
N PHE A 304 -9.86 -15.85 10.85
CA PHE A 304 -8.60 -16.55 11.14
C PHE A 304 -8.74 -17.99 10.71
N ASP A 305 -7.72 -18.52 10.06
CA ASP A 305 -7.62 -19.90 9.59
C ASP A 305 -6.21 -20.49 9.77
N VAL A 306 -5.20 -19.66 10.05
CA VAL A 306 -3.81 -20.08 10.25
C VAL A 306 -3.36 -19.84 11.69
N ILE A 307 -2.79 -20.87 12.32
CA ILE A 307 -2.02 -20.78 13.56
C ILE A 307 -0.59 -21.21 13.25
N ARG A 308 0.39 -20.38 13.60
CA ARG A 308 1.82 -20.71 13.50
C ARG A 308 2.46 -20.68 14.88
N ILE A 309 3.38 -21.61 15.12
CA ILE A 309 4.22 -21.63 16.31
C ILE A 309 5.62 -21.27 15.86
N GLU A 310 6.14 -20.17 16.39
CA GLU A 310 7.45 -19.64 16.04
C GLU A 310 8.35 -19.64 17.28
N THR A 311 9.65 -19.90 17.08
CA THR A 311 10.65 -19.80 18.15
C THR A 311 11.68 -18.75 17.74
N PRO A 312 11.39 -17.45 17.95
CA PRO A 312 12.17 -16.34 17.39
C PRO A 312 13.53 -16.13 18.07
N ARG A 313 13.97 -17.06 18.95
CA ARG A 313 15.15 -16.92 19.82
C ARG A 313 16.38 -16.41 19.07
N LEU A 314 16.77 -17.12 18.01
CA LEU A 314 17.99 -16.81 17.27
C LEU A 314 17.88 -15.45 16.58
N MET A 315 16.73 -15.17 15.96
CA MET A 315 16.46 -13.92 15.26
C MET A 315 16.52 -12.72 16.22
N ILE A 316 15.74 -12.75 17.30
CA ILE A 316 15.69 -11.66 18.30
C ILE A 316 17.05 -11.52 19.00
N SER A 317 17.73 -12.61 19.37
CA SER A 317 19.04 -12.51 20.03
C SER A 317 20.11 -11.88 19.15
N ARG A 318 20.07 -12.13 17.83
CA ARG A 318 21.07 -11.59 16.90
C ARG A 318 20.84 -10.11 16.64
N ILE A 319 19.59 -9.66 16.61
CA ILE A 319 19.24 -8.27 16.26
C ILE A 319 19.10 -7.38 17.50
N PHE A 320 18.60 -7.91 18.63
CA PHE A 320 18.23 -7.13 19.81
C PHE A 320 18.91 -7.59 21.11
N SER A 321 20.02 -8.35 21.05
CA SER A 321 20.86 -8.57 22.25
C SER A 321 21.40 -7.25 22.81
N LYS A 322 21.85 -7.26 24.07
CA LYS A 322 22.46 -6.08 24.71
C LYS A 322 23.56 -5.46 23.84
N THR A 323 24.49 -6.28 23.35
CA THR A 323 25.57 -5.85 22.45
C THR A 323 25.05 -5.36 21.09
N ALA A 324 23.96 -5.92 20.57
CA ALA A 324 23.35 -5.44 19.33
C ALA A 324 22.68 -4.06 19.51
N LYS A 325 22.03 -3.81 20.65
CA LYS A 325 21.47 -2.49 21.02
C LYS A 325 22.55 -1.43 21.26
N GLU A 326 23.75 -1.85 21.65
CA GLU A 326 24.93 -0.99 21.69
C GLU A 326 25.44 -0.65 20.29
N THR A 327 25.14 -1.47 19.27
CA THR A 327 25.55 -1.21 17.88
C THR A 327 24.57 -0.27 17.15
N VAL A 328 23.27 -0.54 17.21
CA VAL A 328 22.22 0.26 16.57
C VAL A 328 21.02 0.35 17.51
N LEU A 329 20.39 1.52 17.56
CA LEU A 329 19.14 1.67 18.32
C LEU A 329 18.00 0.87 17.65
N PRO A 330 17.13 0.18 18.41
CA PRO A 330 16.02 -0.59 17.86
C PRO A 330 15.14 0.21 16.89
N GLU A 331 14.82 1.45 17.22
CA GLU A 331 14.02 2.37 16.40
C GLU A 331 14.69 2.71 15.07
N VAL A 332 16.03 2.81 15.04
CA VAL A 332 16.81 3.05 13.81
C VAL A 332 16.77 1.81 12.92
N PHE A 333 16.94 0.63 13.50
CA PHE A 333 16.79 -0.63 12.76
C PHE A 333 15.38 -0.79 12.19
N GLU A 334 14.34 -0.53 12.99
CA GLU A 334 12.94 -0.59 12.54
C GLU A 334 12.69 0.37 11.38
N ARG A 335 13.14 1.62 11.48
CA ARG A 335 12.95 2.61 10.42
C ARG A 335 13.74 2.27 9.14
N ALA A 336 14.99 1.83 9.27
CA ALA A 336 15.78 1.38 8.12
C ALA A 336 15.12 0.18 7.43
N LEU A 337 14.64 -0.81 8.20
CA LEU A 337 13.92 -1.96 7.65
C LEU A 337 12.63 -1.53 6.95
N GLN A 338 11.87 -0.62 7.54
CA GLN A 338 10.64 -0.09 6.96
C GLN A 338 10.91 0.58 5.60
N LEU A 339 11.89 1.48 5.52
CA LEU A 339 12.27 2.14 4.26
C LEU A 339 12.66 1.13 3.18
N MET A 340 13.43 0.10 3.55
CA MET A 340 13.84 -0.96 2.63
C MET A 340 12.66 -1.79 2.09
N LEU A 341 11.61 -1.96 2.90
CA LEU A 341 10.39 -2.65 2.52
C LEU A 341 9.48 -1.77 1.66
N GLU A 342 9.37 -0.48 1.96
CA GLU A 342 8.63 0.48 1.13
C GLU A 342 9.28 0.57 -0.27
N MET A 343 10.61 0.71 -0.33
CA MET A 343 11.37 0.70 -1.58
C MET A 343 11.26 -0.62 -2.35
N SER A 344 11.12 -1.75 -1.64
CA SER A 344 10.89 -3.06 -2.29
C SER A 344 9.60 -3.06 -3.12
N GLU A 345 8.56 -2.38 -2.64
CA GLU A 345 7.26 -2.40 -3.28
C GLU A 345 7.09 -1.32 -4.33
N GLU A 346 7.38 -0.08 -3.95
CA GLU A 346 7.18 1.10 -4.79
C GLU A 346 8.21 1.15 -5.93
N GLY A 347 9.43 0.67 -5.65
CA GLY A 347 10.58 0.96 -6.51
C GLY A 347 10.78 2.46 -6.63
N ARG A 348 11.37 2.91 -7.75
CA ARG A 348 11.50 4.33 -8.11
C ARG A 348 11.06 4.51 -9.55
N GLU A 349 10.15 5.45 -9.78
CA GLU A 349 9.62 5.73 -11.13
C GLU A 349 9.11 4.44 -11.83
N GLY A 350 8.55 3.52 -11.03
CA GLY A 350 8.07 2.21 -11.49
C GLY A 350 9.17 1.16 -11.74
N LYS A 351 10.45 1.49 -11.50
CA LYS A 351 11.59 0.59 -11.69
C LYS A 351 12.05 -0.07 -10.39
N PRO A 352 12.46 -1.33 -10.44
CA PRO A 352 13.13 -2.00 -9.34
C PRO A 352 14.36 -1.27 -8.81
N ILE A 353 14.46 -1.14 -7.48
CA ILE A 353 15.65 -0.65 -6.79
C ILE A 353 16.33 -1.82 -6.09
N GLY A 354 17.67 -1.86 -6.10
CA GLY A 354 18.44 -2.67 -5.16
C GLY A 354 19.49 -1.83 -4.46
N THR A 355 19.48 -1.86 -3.14
CA THR A 355 20.36 -1.02 -2.32
C THR A 355 20.80 -1.76 -1.05
N VAL A 356 21.75 -1.20 -0.33
CA VAL A 356 22.31 -1.74 0.91
C VAL A 356 22.33 -0.64 1.96
N MET A 357 21.94 -0.96 3.20
CA MET A 357 22.14 -0.11 4.36
C MET A 357 23.02 -0.82 5.38
N ILE A 358 24.16 -0.24 5.75
CA ILE A 358 25.01 -0.68 6.86
C ILE A 358 24.70 0.18 8.09
N LEU A 359 24.39 -0.45 9.22
CA LEU A 359 23.91 0.20 10.43
C LEU A 359 24.89 0.01 11.59
N GLY A 360 25.42 1.11 12.11
CA GLY A 360 26.29 1.19 13.28
C GLY A 360 27.74 0.74 13.06
N ASP A 361 28.50 0.70 14.15
CA ASP A 361 29.95 0.42 14.18
C ASP A 361 30.74 1.33 13.23
N GLU A 362 30.51 2.63 13.38
CA GLU A 362 30.89 3.67 12.43
C GLU A 362 32.39 3.71 12.16
N GLU A 363 33.22 3.42 13.15
CA GLU A 363 34.68 3.43 13.04
C GLU A 363 35.16 2.33 12.09
N LEU A 364 34.83 1.07 12.39
CA LEU A 364 35.24 -0.06 11.55
C LEU A 364 34.58 -0.02 10.17
N VAL A 365 33.31 0.40 10.10
CA VAL A 365 32.63 0.54 8.81
C VAL A 365 33.29 1.62 7.96
N ARG A 366 33.70 2.75 8.55
CA ARG A 366 34.40 3.83 7.82
C ARG A 366 35.69 3.32 7.19
N ASP A 367 36.49 2.55 7.92
CA ASP A 367 37.76 1.99 7.43
C ASP A 367 37.58 1.01 6.26
N MET A 368 36.39 0.44 6.10
CA MET A 368 36.03 -0.51 5.03
C MET A 368 35.11 0.12 3.97
N THR A 369 34.95 1.44 3.96
CA THR A 369 34.09 2.14 3.00
C THR A 369 34.85 3.20 2.24
N GLN A 370 34.58 3.30 0.94
CA GLN A 370 35.10 4.38 0.10
C GLN A 370 33.95 5.07 -0.62
N GLN A 371 33.92 6.39 -0.56
CA GLN A 371 32.90 7.18 -1.25
C GLN A 371 33.17 7.17 -2.77
N LEU A 372 32.19 6.72 -3.58
CA LEU A 372 32.33 6.68 -5.05
C LEU A 372 31.92 7.97 -5.74
N THR A 373 30.93 8.68 -5.19
CA THR A 373 30.33 9.91 -5.74
C THR A 373 30.25 11.00 -4.68
N ILE A 374 29.79 12.21 -5.02
CA ILE A 374 29.55 13.24 -4.00
C ILE A 374 28.56 12.70 -2.97
N ASN A 375 28.95 12.69 -1.70
CA ASN A 375 28.08 12.28 -0.60
C ASN A 375 27.01 13.36 -0.36
N PRO A 376 25.73 13.08 -0.63
CA PRO A 376 24.68 14.10 -0.53
C PRO A 376 24.35 14.49 0.91
N PHE A 377 24.75 13.69 1.91
CA PHE A 377 24.49 13.97 3.33
C PHE A 377 25.66 14.70 4.01
N ARG A 378 26.74 15.01 3.27
CA ARG A 378 27.90 15.70 3.82
C ARG A 378 27.62 17.21 3.89
N GLY A 379 27.87 17.81 5.06
CA GLY A 379 27.75 19.26 5.28
C GLY A 379 26.41 19.70 5.86
N TYR A 380 25.45 18.79 6.01
CA TYR A 380 24.18 19.02 6.71
C TYR A 380 24.29 18.65 8.19
N ASP A 381 23.45 19.28 9.02
CA ASP A 381 23.42 18.98 10.45
C ASP A 381 22.90 17.55 10.70
N GLU A 382 23.34 16.92 11.80
CA GLU A 382 22.95 15.54 12.11
C GLU A 382 21.43 15.36 12.25
N SER A 383 20.72 16.39 12.75
CA SER A 383 19.26 16.38 12.86
C SER A 383 18.56 16.37 11.50
N GLU A 384 19.14 17.00 10.49
CA GLU A 384 18.56 17.11 9.14
C GLU A 384 18.81 15.88 8.28
N ARG A 385 19.68 14.97 8.73
CA ARG A 385 20.04 13.74 8.02
C ARG A 385 19.83 12.50 8.88
N ASN A 386 18.91 12.56 9.85
CA ASN A 386 18.57 11.41 10.68
C ASN A 386 17.42 10.61 10.05
N ILE A 387 17.64 9.33 9.76
CA ILE A 387 16.66 8.43 9.10
C ILE A 387 15.32 8.32 9.85
N LEU A 388 15.29 8.67 11.14
CA LEU A 388 14.09 8.74 11.96
C LEU A 388 13.18 9.91 11.59
N ASP A 389 13.68 10.93 10.90
CA ASP A 389 12.87 12.02 10.36
C ASP A 389 12.05 11.51 9.16
N PRO A 390 10.70 11.52 9.24
CA PRO A 390 9.86 11.13 8.12
C PRO A 390 10.07 11.99 6.86
N ALA A 391 10.52 13.24 6.99
CA ALA A 391 10.75 14.12 5.85
C ALA A 391 11.88 13.63 4.92
N LEU A 392 12.80 12.80 5.43
CA LEU A 392 13.90 12.24 4.64
C LEU A 392 13.52 11.01 3.82
N GLU A 393 12.29 10.53 3.92
CA GLU A 393 11.85 9.32 3.23
C GLU A 393 12.10 9.39 1.72
N GLU A 394 11.59 10.43 1.07
CA GLU A 394 11.76 10.63 -0.37
C GLU A 394 13.23 10.88 -0.74
N THR A 395 14.00 11.54 0.12
CA THR A 395 15.44 11.75 -0.08
C THR A 395 16.22 10.44 -0.04
N VAL A 396 15.90 9.54 0.90
CA VAL A 396 16.54 8.21 0.97
C VAL A 396 16.13 7.37 -0.23
N LYS A 397 14.86 7.40 -0.64
CA LYS A 397 14.39 6.71 -1.87
C LYS A 397 15.11 7.25 -3.10
N GLU A 398 15.26 8.56 -3.23
CA GLU A 398 15.96 9.21 -4.34
C GLU A 398 17.41 8.72 -4.44
N PHE A 399 18.16 8.79 -3.33
CA PHE A 399 19.56 8.37 -3.32
C PHE A 399 19.78 6.85 -3.32
N SER A 400 18.73 6.05 -3.12
CA SER A 400 18.84 4.59 -3.18
C SER A 400 19.12 4.06 -4.59
N ALA A 401 18.89 4.89 -5.61
CA ALA A 401 19.24 4.63 -7.00
C ALA A 401 20.75 4.78 -7.28
N LEU A 402 21.51 5.42 -6.37
CA LEU A 402 22.96 5.49 -6.49
C LEU A 402 23.58 4.10 -6.31
N ASP A 403 24.65 3.83 -7.05
CA ASP A 403 25.42 2.60 -6.82
C ASP A 403 26.24 2.70 -5.54
N GLY A 404 26.24 1.63 -4.76
CA GLY A 404 26.83 1.57 -3.43
C GLY A 404 25.81 1.40 -2.31
N ALA A 405 26.25 1.72 -1.09
CA ALA A 405 25.50 1.52 0.14
C ALA A 405 25.26 2.84 0.88
N PHE A 406 24.20 2.86 1.66
CA PHE A 406 24.06 3.81 2.75
C PHE A 406 24.87 3.33 3.97
N VAL A 407 25.49 4.28 4.66
CA VAL A 407 26.10 4.05 5.97
C VAL A 407 25.34 4.89 6.97
N VAL A 408 24.80 4.24 8.01
CA VAL A 408 23.94 4.87 9.02
C VAL A 408 24.57 4.67 10.39
N SER A 409 24.66 5.74 11.16
CA SER A 409 25.18 5.68 12.53
C SER A 409 24.25 4.89 13.46
N ARG A 410 24.74 4.55 14.65
CA ARG A 410 23.98 3.96 15.75
C ARG A 410 22.68 4.73 16.05
N ALA A 411 22.76 6.06 15.98
CA ALA A 411 21.67 6.99 16.31
C ALA A 411 20.79 7.36 15.11
N GLY A 412 21.04 6.77 13.93
CA GLY A 412 20.21 6.99 12.73
C GLY A 412 20.70 8.07 11.78
N VAL A 413 21.86 8.69 12.05
CA VAL A 413 22.43 9.72 11.16
C VAL A 413 22.95 9.06 9.88
N LEU A 414 22.48 9.52 8.73
CA LEU A 414 22.95 9.11 7.41
C LEU A 414 24.35 9.71 7.18
N LEU A 415 25.36 8.86 7.28
CA LEU A 415 26.77 9.23 7.13
C LEU A 415 27.17 9.28 5.66
N SER A 416 26.58 8.43 4.81
CA SER A 416 26.86 8.35 3.38
C SER A 416 25.70 7.74 2.60
N ALA A 417 25.58 8.15 1.32
CA ALA A 417 24.90 7.44 0.26
C ALA A 417 25.90 7.13 -0.87
N GLY A 418 25.78 5.97 -1.51
CA GLY A 418 26.67 5.57 -2.61
C GLY A 418 28.10 5.21 -2.18
N ALA A 419 28.25 4.64 -0.96
CA ALA A 419 29.53 4.13 -0.50
C ALA A 419 29.86 2.77 -1.14
N TYR A 420 31.06 2.62 -1.67
CA TYR A 420 31.62 1.32 -2.00
C TYR A 420 32.02 0.57 -0.73
N LEU A 421 31.59 -0.67 -0.61
CA LEU A 421 31.89 -1.55 0.52
C LEU A 421 33.10 -2.42 0.17
N SER A 422 34.17 -2.30 0.95
CA SER A 422 35.44 -3.00 0.73
C SER A 422 35.91 -3.72 2.01
N PRO A 423 35.23 -4.81 2.42
CA PRO A 423 35.66 -5.61 3.56
C PRO A 423 37.02 -6.29 3.28
N PRO A 424 37.80 -6.63 4.32
CA PRO A 424 39.07 -7.36 4.19
C PRO A 424 38.93 -8.65 3.37
N ALA A 425 39.90 -8.91 2.49
CA ALA A 425 39.85 -10.01 1.53
C ALA A 425 39.87 -11.41 2.17
N GLU A 426 40.37 -11.51 3.40
CA GLU A 426 40.47 -12.75 4.17
C GLU A 426 39.11 -13.23 4.70
N ILE A 427 38.10 -12.35 4.70
CA ILE A 427 36.78 -12.63 5.28
C ILE A 427 35.95 -13.46 4.31
N ARG A 428 35.92 -14.77 4.57
CA ARG A 428 35.03 -15.71 3.87
C ARG A 428 33.65 -15.73 4.50
N VAL A 429 32.61 -15.70 3.68
CA VAL A 429 31.21 -15.83 4.12
C VAL A 429 30.55 -17.00 3.41
N ASP A 430 29.94 -17.88 4.20
CA ASP A 430 29.19 -19.02 3.69
C ASP A 430 27.75 -18.57 3.42
N LEU A 431 27.48 -18.22 2.17
CA LEU A 431 26.15 -17.81 1.73
C LEU A 431 25.55 -18.83 0.77
N ILE A 432 24.24 -19.01 0.86
CA ILE A 432 23.46 -19.88 -0.02
C ILE A 432 23.60 -19.38 -1.47
N SER A 433 23.68 -20.31 -2.42
CA SER A 433 23.71 -20.02 -3.86
C SER A 433 22.50 -19.17 -4.29
N GLY A 434 22.71 -18.20 -5.18
CA GLY A 434 21.67 -17.28 -5.66
C GLY A 434 21.73 -15.86 -5.08
N LEU A 435 22.59 -15.61 -4.09
CA LEU A 435 22.81 -14.28 -3.52
C LEU A 435 23.90 -13.51 -4.29
N GLY A 436 23.52 -12.36 -4.88
CA GLY A 436 24.41 -11.49 -5.66
C GLY A 436 25.51 -10.80 -4.84
N THR A 437 26.35 -10.01 -5.51
CA THR A 437 27.52 -9.31 -4.91
C THR A 437 27.16 -8.46 -3.68
N ARG A 438 26.03 -7.72 -3.72
CA ARG A 438 25.53 -6.90 -2.60
C ARG A 438 25.28 -7.71 -1.31
N HIS A 439 24.80 -8.95 -1.43
CA HIS A 439 24.58 -9.81 -0.26
C HIS A 439 25.91 -10.33 0.30
N ARG A 440 26.84 -10.74 -0.57
CA ARG A 440 28.16 -11.23 -0.15
C ARG A 440 28.95 -10.16 0.58
N VAL A 441 28.99 -8.95 0.01
CA VAL A 441 29.71 -7.84 0.64
C VAL A 441 29.05 -7.43 1.95
N SER A 442 27.72 -7.41 2.03
CA SER A 442 27.00 -7.10 3.27
C SER A 442 27.26 -8.14 4.37
N ALA A 443 27.24 -9.42 4.04
CA ALA A 443 27.62 -10.46 4.98
C ALA A 443 29.08 -10.28 5.45
N ALA A 444 30.02 -10.02 4.53
CA ALA A 444 31.42 -9.82 4.88
C ALA A 444 31.62 -8.58 5.78
N MET A 445 30.97 -7.46 5.48
CA MET A 445 30.98 -6.25 6.32
C MET A 445 30.48 -6.55 7.75
N THR A 446 29.36 -7.25 7.89
CA THR A 446 28.83 -7.64 9.22
C THR A 446 29.61 -8.75 9.91
N LYS A 447 30.53 -9.43 9.22
CA LYS A 447 31.48 -10.38 9.83
C LYS A 447 32.76 -9.68 10.28
N ALA A 448 33.16 -8.63 9.55
CA ALA A 448 34.32 -7.78 9.84
C ALA A 448 34.07 -6.76 10.96
N SER A 449 32.80 -6.43 11.20
CA SER A 449 32.37 -5.42 12.16
C SER A 449 31.23 -5.97 13.02
N ARG A 450 30.83 -5.18 14.01
CA ARG A 450 29.60 -5.36 14.77
C ARG A 450 28.39 -4.76 14.06
N ALA A 451 28.50 -4.20 12.85
CA ALA A 451 27.36 -3.59 12.16
C ALA A 451 26.26 -4.60 11.82
N LEU A 452 25.04 -4.10 11.58
CA LEU A 452 23.99 -4.82 10.85
C LEU A 452 24.00 -4.38 9.39
N ALA A 453 23.54 -5.25 8.49
CA ALA A 453 23.30 -4.86 7.11
C ALA A 453 21.89 -5.26 6.69
N ILE A 454 21.19 -4.36 5.99
CA ILE A 454 19.92 -4.63 5.33
C ILE A 454 20.14 -4.51 3.83
N VAL A 455 19.74 -5.53 3.08
CA VAL A 455 19.95 -5.62 1.63
C VAL A 455 18.62 -5.75 0.93
N LEU A 456 18.34 -4.85 -0.02
CA LEU A 456 17.21 -4.94 -0.93
C LEU A 456 17.68 -5.50 -2.27
N SER A 457 17.14 -6.65 -2.66
CA SER A 457 17.40 -7.26 -3.97
C SER A 457 16.61 -6.56 -5.06
N GLN A 458 17.33 -6.04 -6.07
CA GLN A 458 16.70 -5.42 -7.24
C GLN A 458 15.81 -6.40 -8.02
N SER A 459 16.31 -7.60 -8.31
CA SER A 459 15.59 -8.59 -9.13
C SER A 459 14.37 -9.16 -8.41
N THR A 460 14.51 -9.51 -7.14
CA THR A 460 13.47 -10.25 -6.42
C THR A 460 12.58 -9.39 -5.51
N GLY A 461 13.00 -8.17 -5.19
CA GLY A 461 12.37 -7.37 -4.13
C GLY A 461 12.58 -7.95 -2.72
N ARG A 462 13.41 -8.98 -2.53
CA ARG A 462 13.63 -9.55 -1.20
C ARG A 462 14.47 -8.59 -0.35
N VAL A 463 14.05 -8.40 0.90
CA VAL A 463 14.80 -7.66 1.91
C VAL A 463 15.45 -8.64 2.87
N THR A 464 16.78 -8.64 2.95
CA THR A 464 17.55 -9.57 3.80
C THR A 464 18.36 -8.83 4.84
N VAL A 465 18.30 -9.29 6.09
CA VAL A 465 19.07 -8.73 7.20
C VAL A 465 20.24 -9.65 7.53
N PHE A 466 21.45 -9.09 7.58
CA PHE A 466 22.68 -9.79 7.94
C PHE A 466 23.24 -9.31 9.27
N ARG A 467 23.78 -10.26 10.05
CA ARG A 467 24.56 -10.02 11.27
C ARG A 467 25.62 -11.09 11.40
N ASN A 468 26.84 -10.72 11.80
CA ASN A 468 27.94 -11.66 12.05
C ASN A 468 28.19 -12.59 10.84
N GLY A 469 28.06 -12.06 9.62
CA GLY A 469 28.25 -12.83 8.38
C GLY A 469 27.13 -13.81 8.01
N LYS A 470 26.01 -13.81 8.72
CA LYS A 470 24.90 -14.73 8.47
C LYS A 470 23.61 -13.98 8.16
N SER A 471 22.81 -14.51 7.24
CA SER A 471 21.43 -14.07 7.08
C SER A 471 20.66 -14.40 8.36
N VAL A 472 19.99 -13.39 8.93
CA VAL A 472 19.17 -13.52 10.15
C VAL A 472 17.70 -13.64 9.77
N MET A 473 17.30 -12.96 8.70
CA MET A 473 15.91 -12.90 8.22
C MET A 473 15.91 -12.53 6.74
N THR A 474 14.93 -13.06 6.00
CA THR A 474 14.60 -12.59 4.65
C THR A 474 13.10 -12.43 4.49
N ILE A 475 12.68 -11.21 4.17
CA ILE A 475 11.28 -10.85 3.90
C ILE A 475 11.09 -10.83 2.39
N SER A 476 10.01 -11.46 1.92
CA SER A 476 9.68 -11.54 0.50
C SER A 476 8.34 -10.86 0.20
N PRO A 477 8.22 -10.12 -0.92
CA PRO A 477 6.92 -9.63 -1.38
C PRO A 477 5.99 -10.80 -1.72
N SER A 478 4.69 -10.61 -1.55
CA SER A 478 3.65 -11.62 -1.80
C SER A 478 3.56 -12.07 -3.26
N ARG A 479 3.91 -11.17 -4.19
CA ARG A 479 4.10 -11.47 -5.61
C ARG A 479 5.60 -11.46 -5.88
N SER A 480 6.17 -12.63 -6.16
CA SER A 480 7.51 -12.69 -6.73
C SER A 480 7.49 -11.90 -8.04
N ARG A 481 8.40 -10.93 -8.18
CA ARG A 481 8.70 -10.38 -9.50
C ARG A 481 9.16 -11.56 -10.34
N VAL A 482 8.31 -11.98 -11.28
CA VAL A 482 8.62 -13.09 -12.18
C VAL A 482 9.90 -12.70 -12.91
N GLU A 483 10.94 -13.52 -12.80
CA GLU A 483 12.08 -13.43 -13.70
C GLU A 483 11.52 -13.61 -15.11
N VAL A 484 11.45 -12.54 -15.88
CA VAL A 484 11.30 -12.67 -17.34
C VAL A 484 12.60 -13.34 -17.77
N PRO A 485 12.57 -14.55 -18.35
CA PRO A 485 13.78 -15.14 -18.90
C PRO A 485 14.30 -14.16 -19.93
N THR A 486 15.50 -13.64 -19.73
CA THR A 486 16.24 -12.98 -20.80
C THR A 486 16.35 -14.01 -21.92
N GLU A 487 15.65 -13.76 -23.03
CA GLU A 487 15.89 -14.45 -24.29
C GLU A 487 17.39 -14.38 -24.54
N ALA A 488 18.01 -15.56 -24.57
CA ALA A 488 19.39 -15.70 -25.01
C ALA A 488 19.46 -15.20 -26.45
N GLY A 489 20.27 -14.19 -26.69
CA GLY A 489 20.57 -13.72 -28.04
C GLY A 489 21.22 -14.83 -28.85
N GLU A 490 20.68 -15.05 -30.05
CA GLU A 490 21.42 -15.59 -31.19
C GLU A 490 22.30 -14.51 -31.82
#